data_AF-A0A1B7L7M5-F1
#
_entry.id   AF-A0A1B7L7M5-F1
#
_cell.length_a   1.000
_cell.length_b   1.000
_cell.length_c   1.000
_cell.angle_alpha   90.00
_cell.angle_beta   90.00
_cell.angle_gamma   90.00
#
_symmetry.space_group_name_H-M   'P 1'
#
loop_
_entity.id
_entity.type
_entity.pdbx_description
1 polymer ?
#
loop_
_entity_poly.entity_id
_entity_poly.type
_entity_poly.pdbx_seq_one_letter_code
_entity_poly.pdbx_strand_id
1 'polypeptide(L)'
;MKTGPTVLATILLLTGCKEPDIIGEWAGDHNTFNAGAIISLFSDTKLKFTREQITVSDLKRSGDTYIFYVKLGEARHTREWVDEALLKAERRRTPHKTQVNFTITDLPEETRISDKANLQDLATDGLWGTGEYTASVNWENARIFVYTKAPYGRYINPYTQSSNTWCALKVPFTGYLPNVAGYFHVHKDDIAQDAARQGMTDLQIDAMAKNRNEIIAVFNTVLPEGAGYPYTITFSDSFMDLFVSKKGKQPTEKFSYSIGENEFIFYYGIMDGEYIDSVAGPFYDRQKVCEKMITEKTPEIMNAKYHALRYNRLTLLAINPDGEFGD
;
A
#
# COMPACT_ATOMS: atom_id res chain seq x y z
N MET A 1 -63.65 38.59 8.19
CA MET A 1 -62.28 38.08 8.41
C MET A 1 -62.08 36.89 7.47
N LYS A 2 -61.10 37.02 6.55
CA LYS A 2 -60.35 36.00 5.79
C LYS A 2 -61.16 34.92 5.02
N THR A 3 -61.37 35.06 3.71
CA THR A 3 -60.57 34.42 2.60
C THR A 3 -60.39 32.91 2.84
N GLY A 4 -60.87 31.94 2.04
CA GLY A 4 -61.14 31.84 0.61
C GLY A 4 -60.69 30.40 0.19
N PRO A 5 -61.41 29.69 -0.71
CA PRO A 5 -61.12 28.30 -1.09
C PRO A 5 -60.10 28.22 -2.26
N THR A 6 -59.93 27.02 -2.86
CA THR A 6 -59.24 26.67 -4.15
C THR A 6 -57.83 26.10 -3.98
N VAL A 7 -57.65 24.76 -4.06
CA VAL A 7 -57.25 23.98 -5.25
C VAL A 7 -55.97 24.51 -5.90
N LEU A 8 -54.89 23.72 -5.89
CA LEU A 8 -54.15 23.34 -7.10
C LEU A 8 -53.06 22.32 -6.78
N ALA A 9 -53.07 21.22 -7.53
CA ALA A 9 -51.92 20.38 -7.74
C ALA A 9 -50.71 21.23 -8.17
N THR A 10 -49.55 20.98 -7.58
CA THR A 10 -48.27 21.44 -8.14
C THR A 10 -47.44 20.20 -8.49
N ILE A 11 -47.88 19.53 -9.55
CA ILE A 11 -46.97 18.81 -10.44
C ILE A 11 -46.49 19.84 -11.46
N LEU A 12 -45.17 19.85 -11.69
CA LEU A 12 -44.42 20.58 -12.72
C LEU A 12 -44.27 22.10 -12.53
N LEU A 13 -43.09 22.49 -12.02
CA LEU A 13 -42.26 23.57 -12.57
C LEU A 13 -40.81 23.40 -12.07
N LEU A 14 -40.09 22.43 -12.62
CA LEU A 14 -38.66 22.56 -12.88
C LEU A 14 -38.42 22.09 -14.33
N THR A 15 -38.98 22.85 -15.27
CA THR A 15 -38.49 22.86 -16.65
C THR A 15 -37.08 23.43 -16.61
N GLY A 16 -36.13 22.49 -16.54
CA GLY A 16 -34.71 22.74 -16.33
C GLY A 16 -34.16 21.68 -15.41
N CYS A 17 -34.33 20.39 -15.73
CA CYS A 17 -33.51 19.33 -15.15
C CYS A 17 -32.08 19.60 -15.63
N LYS A 18 -31.39 20.52 -14.95
CA LYS A 18 -29.97 20.74 -15.08
C LYS A 18 -29.32 19.44 -14.66
N GLU A 19 -28.47 18.92 -15.52
CA GLU A 19 -27.97 17.56 -15.37
C GLU A 19 -27.11 17.43 -14.12
N PRO A 20 -27.11 16.26 -13.47
CA PRO A 20 -26.25 16.03 -12.33
C PRO A 20 -24.79 16.06 -12.79
N ASP A 21 -24.14 17.19 -12.60
CA ASP A 21 -22.67 17.29 -12.66
C ASP A 21 -22.07 16.52 -11.48
N ILE A 22 -20.80 16.14 -11.58
CA ILE A 22 -20.07 15.52 -10.47
C ILE A 22 -19.15 16.59 -9.87
N ILE A 23 -19.18 16.74 -8.56
CA ILE A 23 -18.20 17.54 -7.82
C ILE A 23 -17.10 16.61 -7.29
N GLY A 24 -15.85 17.07 -7.37
CA GLY A 24 -14.71 16.41 -6.77
C GLY A 24 -13.90 17.34 -5.88
N GLU A 25 -13.24 16.76 -4.88
CA GLU A 25 -12.33 17.46 -3.99
C GLU A 25 -10.90 16.93 -4.13
N TRP A 26 -9.95 17.86 -4.14
CA TRP A 26 -8.53 17.62 -4.26
C TRP A 26 -7.77 18.24 -3.08
N ALA A 27 -7.05 17.40 -2.34
CA ALA A 27 -6.27 17.78 -1.16
C ALA A 27 -4.76 17.91 -1.44
N GLY A 28 -4.37 17.97 -2.72
CA GLY A 28 -2.98 18.21 -3.14
C GLY A 28 -2.75 19.65 -3.60
N ASP A 29 -1.50 19.97 -3.92
CA ASP A 29 -1.17 21.27 -4.53
C ASP A 29 -1.83 21.41 -5.90
N HIS A 30 -2.20 22.63 -6.28
CA HIS A 30 -2.82 22.94 -7.57
C HIS A 30 -2.02 22.36 -8.76
N ASN A 31 -0.68 22.47 -8.73
CA ASN A 31 0.20 22.01 -9.81
C ASN A 31 0.30 20.48 -9.94
N THR A 32 -0.21 19.73 -8.97
CA THR A 32 -0.21 18.27 -8.98
C THR A 32 -1.50 17.69 -9.57
N PHE A 33 -2.50 18.54 -9.81
CA PHE A 33 -3.76 18.13 -10.38
C PHE A 33 -3.63 17.75 -11.84
N ASN A 34 -4.22 16.62 -12.21
CA ASN A 34 -4.24 16.11 -13.58
C ASN A 34 -5.69 15.82 -13.99
N ALA A 35 -6.29 16.75 -14.72
CA ALA A 35 -7.64 16.59 -15.28
C ALA A 35 -7.78 15.33 -16.14
N GLY A 36 -6.74 14.96 -16.90
CA GLY A 36 -6.72 13.74 -17.72
C GLY A 36 -6.82 12.45 -16.89
N ALA A 37 -6.25 12.43 -15.69
CA ALA A 37 -6.39 11.32 -14.76
C ALA A 37 -7.85 11.18 -14.28
N ILE A 38 -8.51 12.30 -13.95
CA ILE A 38 -9.93 12.30 -13.55
C ILE A 38 -10.81 11.82 -14.71
N ILE A 39 -10.59 12.32 -15.93
CA ILE A 39 -11.31 11.87 -17.14
C ILE A 39 -11.20 10.35 -17.29
N SER A 40 -10.00 9.79 -17.11
CA SER A 40 -9.76 8.34 -17.28
C SER A 40 -10.55 7.46 -16.32
N LEU A 41 -10.93 7.94 -15.13
CA LEU A 41 -11.80 7.19 -14.21
C LEU A 41 -13.16 6.89 -14.85
N PHE A 42 -13.69 7.85 -15.61
CA PHE A 42 -15.01 7.79 -16.23
C PHE A 42 -14.97 7.17 -17.63
N SER A 43 -13.97 7.47 -18.47
CA SER A 43 -13.92 7.04 -19.87
C SER A 43 -14.04 5.53 -20.07
N ASP A 44 -13.46 4.73 -19.17
CA ASP A 44 -13.41 3.28 -19.37
C ASP A 44 -14.65 2.54 -18.87
N THR A 45 -15.68 3.20 -18.31
CA THR A 45 -16.78 2.57 -17.51
C THR A 45 -17.68 1.59 -18.29
N LYS A 46 -17.36 1.28 -19.56
CA LYS A 46 -18.14 0.48 -20.52
C LYS A 46 -19.55 1.02 -20.80
N LEU A 47 -19.95 2.09 -20.11
CA LEU A 47 -21.06 2.94 -20.52
C LEU A 47 -20.60 3.61 -21.80
N LYS A 48 -21.36 3.44 -22.89
CA LYS A 48 -21.02 4.05 -24.17
C LYS A 48 -21.19 5.56 -24.02
N PHE A 49 -20.12 6.29 -23.70
CA PHE A 49 -20.03 7.71 -23.99
C PHE A 49 -19.92 7.81 -25.51
N THR A 50 -21.07 7.87 -26.18
CA THR A 50 -21.16 7.88 -27.65
C THR A 50 -20.53 9.15 -28.19
N ARG A 51 -19.21 9.16 -28.42
CA ARG A 51 -18.44 10.29 -29.00
C ARG A 51 -18.45 11.59 -28.16
N GLU A 52 -19.01 11.55 -26.96
CA GLU A 52 -19.15 12.70 -26.07
C GLU A 52 -17.86 12.94 -25.26
N GLN A 53 -17.44 14.20 -25.13
CA GLN A 53 -16.27 14.57 -24.31
C GLN A 53 -16.64 14.64 -22.83
N ILE A 54 -15.90 13.90 -22.00
CA ILE A 54 -15.86 14.13 -20.55
C ILE A 54 -14.97 15.36 -20.33
N THR A 55 -15.48 16.37 -19.64
CA THR A 55 -14.72 17.57 -19.29
C THR A 55 -14.53 17.67 -17.79
N VAL A 56 -13.40 18.25 -17.40
CA VAL A 56 -13.06 18.51 -16.01
C VAL A 56 -12.69 19.99 -15.93
N SER A 57 -13.32 20.72 -15.01
CA SER A 57 -13.04 22.14 -14.80
C SER A 57 -11.64 22.36 -14.24
N ASP A 58 -11.17 23.60 -14.30
CA ASP A 58 -10.04 24.02 -13.48
C ASP A 58 -10.38 23.89 -11.99
N LEU A 59 -9.33 23.76 -11.17
CA LEU A 59 -9.48 23.73 -9.72
C LEU A 59 -9.83 25.11 -9.17
N LYS A 60 -10.89 25.17 -8.36
CA LYS A 60 -11.26 26.33 -7.57
C LYS A 60 -10.89 26.09 -6.11
N ARG A 61 -10.27 27.07 -5.46
CA ARG A 61 -9.91 26.93 -4.04
C ARG A 61 -11.17 27.01 -3.15
N SER A 62 -11.29 26.07 -2.21
CA SER A 62 -12.35 26.03 -1.21
C SER A 62 -11.74 25.68 0.16
N GLY A 63 -11.45 26.70 0.97
CA GLY A 63 -10.70 26.52 2.22
C GLY A 63 -9.29 25.97 1.98
N ASP A 64 -9.01 24.82 2.62
CA ASP A 64 -7.73 24.09 2.53
C ASP A 64 -7.69 23.04 1.41
N THR A 65 -8.79 22.86 0.68
CA THR A 65 -8.87 21.95 -0.47
C THR A 65 -9.16 22.73 -1.75
N TYR A 66 -9.10 22.00 -2.86
CA TYR A 66 -9.55 22.47 -4.16
C TYR A 66 -10.76 21.67 -4.59
N ILE A 67 -11.73 22.33 -5.22
CA ILE A 67 -12.89 21.69 -5.84
C ILE A 67 -12.76 21.74 -7.36
N PHE A 68 -13.26 20.71 -8.03
CA PHE A 68 -13.42 20.67 -9.48
C PHE A 68 -14.76 20.05 -9.83
N TYR A 69 -15.21 20.29 -11.06
CA TYR A 69 -16.43 19.73 -11.60
C TYR A 69 -16.12 18.81 -12.77
N VAL A 70 -16.83 17.69 -12.86
CA VAL A 70 -16.76 16.76 -13.98
C VAL A 70 -18.10 16.73 -14.67
N LYS A 71 -18.08 16.93 -15.98
CA LYS A 71 -19.24 16.79 -16.85
C LYS A 71 -19.08 15.60 -17.75
N LEU A 72 -20.09 14.72 -17.74
CA LEU A 72 -20.11 13.48 -18.52
C LEU A 72 -20.86 13.71 -19.85
N GLY A 73 -20.22 14.35 -20.83
CA GLY A 73 -20.77 14.46 -22.18
C GLY A 73 -21.77 15.58 -22.43
N GLU A 74 -22.47 15.50 -23.57
CA GLU A 74 -23.54 16.44 -23.93
C GLU A 74 -24.81 16.11 -23.16
N ALA A 75 -25.53 17.15 -22.75
CA ALA A 75 -26.40 17.11 -21.60
C ALA A 75 -27.69 16.26 -21.80
N ARG A 76 -27.61 14.92 -21.77
CA ARG A 76 -28.78 14.01 -21.87
C ARG A 76 -28.79 12.78 -20.95
N HIS A 77 -27.98 12.71 -19.89
CA HIS A 77 -27.88 11.49 -19.05
C HIS A 77 -28.78 11.55 -17.81
N THR A 78 -29.41 10.43 -17.45
CA THR A 78 -30.25 10.37 -16.24
C THR A 78 -29.41 10.36 -14.97
N ARG A 79 -30.01 10.71 -13.84
CA ARG A 79 -29.34 10.66 -12.53
C ARG A 79 -28.84 9.26 -12.20
N GLU A 80 -29.65 8.24 -12.45
CA GLU A 80 -29.27 6.84 -12.21
C GLU A 80 -28.04 6.43 -13.02
N TRP A 81 -27.94 6.95 -14.25
CA TRP A 81 -26.78 6.70 -15.09
C TRP A 81 -25.52 7.39 -14.56
N VAL A 82 -25.63 8.63 -14.09
CA VAL A 82 -24.51 9.36 -13.47
C VAL A 82 -24.08 8.70 -12.16
N ASP A 83 -25.03 8.24 -11.34
CA ASP A 83 -24.78 7.45 -10.13
C ASP A 83 -24.02 6.15 -10.46
N GLU A 84 -24.40 5.45 -11.53
CA GLU A 84 -23.70 4.25 -11.98
C GLU A 84 -22.27 4.56 -12.45
N ALA A 85 -22.09 5.65 -13.20
CA ALA A 85 -20.78 6.10 -13.65
C ALA A 85 -19.87 6.48 -12.46
N LEU A 86 -20.41 7.20 -11.48
CA LEU A 86 -19.72 7.57 -10.24
C LEU A 86 -19.32 6.33 -9.43
N LEU A 87 -20.23 5.38 -9.24
CA LEU A 87 -19.95 4.13 -8.52
C LEU A 87 -18.82 3.35 -9.19
N LYS A 88 -18.80 3.30 -10.52
CA LYS A 88 -17.72 2.64 -11.29
C LYS A 88 -16.40 3.39 -11.22
N ALA A 89 -16.43 4.73 -11.29
CA ALA A 89 -15.26 5.59 -11.12
C ALA A 89 -14.65 5.41 -9.72
N GLU A 90 -15.48 5.38 -8.67
CA GLU A 90 -15.03 5.12 -7.31
C GLU A 90 -14.44 3.71 -7.16
N ARG A 91 -15.10 2.68 -7.71
CA ARG A 91 -14.53 1.33 -7.72
C ARG A 91 -13.16 1.29 -8.39
N ARG A 92 -12.96 2.07 -9.46
CA ARG A 92 -11.67 2.24 -10.15
C ARG A 92 -10.67 3.10 -9.43
N ARG A 93 -11.09 4.03 -8.60
CA ARG A 93 -10.20 4.76 -7.70
C ARG A 93 -9.63 3.82 -6.64
N THR A 94 -10.44 2.86 -6.17
CA THR A 94 -10.12 1.94 -5.05
C THR A 94 -9.46 0.58 -5.31
N PRO A 95 -9.18 0.09 -6.55
CA PRO A 95 -8.88 -1.33 -6.82
C PRO A 95 -7.51 -1.77 -6.31
N HIS A 96 -6.75 -0.87 -5.69
CA HIS A 96 -5.48 -1.17 -5.02
C HIS A 96 -5.54 -0.92 -3.52
N LYS A 97 -6.72 -0.94 -2.90
CA LYS A 97 -6.81 -1.10 -1.44
C LYS A 97 -6.52 -2.57 -1.09
N THR A 98 -5.30 -3.01 -1.34
CA THR A 98 -4.88 -4.38 -1.05
C THR A 98 -4.94 -4.58 0.46
N GLN A 99 -5.73 -5.56 0.90
CA GLN A 99 -5.68 -6.04 2.28
C GLN A 99 -4.76 -7.23 2.37
N VAL A 100 -3.96 -7.30 3.43
CA VAL A 100 -3.18 -8.46 3.82
C VAL A 100 -3.84 -9.08 5.04
N ASN A 101 -4.22 -10.34 4.93
CA ASN A 101 -4.73 -11.14 6.02
C ASN A 101 -3.65 -12.12 6.44
N PHE A 102 -3.24 -12.02 7.69
CA PHE A 102 -2.26 -12.85 8.33
C PHE A 102 -2.97 -13.71 9.36
N THR A 103 -3.04 -15.02 9.12
CA THR A 103 -3.65 -15.97 10.06
C THR A 103 -2.55 -16.79 10.68
N ILE A 104 -2.46 -16.77 12.01
CA ILE A 104 -1.58 -17.66 12.76
C ILE A 104 -2.42 -18.77 13.38
N THR A 105 -2.05 -20.02 13.07
CA THR A 105 -2.66 -21.21 13.64
C THR A 105 -1.80 -21.78 14.76
N ASP A 106 -2.42 -22.53 15.67
CA ASP A 106 -1.69 -23.25 16.71
C ASP A 106 -0.63 -24.19 16.11
N LEU A 107 0.46 -24.40 16.87
CA LEU A 107 1.35 -25.53 16.58
C LEU A 107 0.59 -26.84 16.83
N PRO A 108 0.82 -27.89 16.02
CA PRO A 108 0.27 -29.21 16.29
C PRO A 108 0.57 -29.68 17.73
N GLU A 109 -0.37 -30.37 18.39
CA GLU A 109 -0.18 -30.86 19.77
C GLU A 109 1.03 -31.78 19.95
N GLU A 110 1.46 -32.44 18.87
CA GLU A 110 2.63 -33.33 18.84
C GLU A 110 3.97 -32.57 18.82
N THR A 111 3.92 -31.25 18.62
CA THR A 111 5.07 -30.37 18.51
C THR A 111 5.65 -30.11 19.90
N ARG A 112 6.62 -30.94 20.31
CA ARG A 112 7.35 -30.80 21.57
C ARG A 112 8.14 -29.48 21.59
N ILE A 113 7.63 -28.49 22.31
CA ILE A 113 8.44 -27.36 22.74
C ILE A 113 9.37 -27.89 23.84
N SER A 114 10.68 -27.78 23.62
CA SER A 114 11.71 -28.19 24.59
C SER A 114 11.41 -27.62 25.98
N ASP A 115 11.73 -28.36 27.05
CA ASP A 115 11.60 -27.93 28.47
C ASP A 115 12.35 -26.61 28.79
N LYS A 116 13.18 -26.13 27.85
CA LYS A 116 13.95 -24.89 27.94
C LYS A 116 13.18 -23.62 27.53
N ALA A 117 12.06 -23.71 26.83
CA ALA A 117 11.30 -22.54 26.38
C ALA A 117 9.83 -22.65 26.82
N ASN A 118 9.36 -21.73 27.66
CA ASN A 118 7.95 -21.63 28.02
C ASN A 118 7.18 -20.90 26.91
N LEU A 119 5.94 -21.32 26.66
CA LEU A 119 4.96 -20.61 25.82
C LEU A 119 4.82 -19.13 26.18
N GLN A 120 4.92 -18.79 27.48
CA GLN A 120 4.87 -17.39 27.92
C GLN A 120 6.07 -16.58 27.44
N ASP A 121 7.27 -17.17 27.40
CA ASP A 121 8.48 -16.50 26.91
C ASP A 121 8.43 -16.34 25.40
N LEU A 122 7.95 -17.37 24.69
CA LEU A 122 7.68 -17.30 23.26
C LEU A 122 6.65 -16.19 22.94
N ALA A 123 5.56 -16.08 23.71
CA ALA A 123 4.56 -15.03 23.53
C ALA A 123 5.11 -13.63 23.81
N THR A 124 5.91 -13.49 24.87
CA THR A 124 6.54 -12.22 25.26
C THR A 124 7.52 -11.73 24.19
N ASP A 125 8.22 -12.64 23.52
CA ASP A 125 9.13 -12.32 22.43
C ASP A 125 8.45 -12.19 21.06
N GLY A 126 7.11 -12.25 20.98
CA GLY A 126 6.36 -12.17 19.72
C GLY A 126 6.55 -13.40 18.83
N LEU A 127 6.99 -14.51 19.42
CA LEU A 127 7.19 -15.80 18.78
C LEU A 127 6.02 -16.75 19.06
N TRP A 128 5.00 -16.30 19.79
CA TRP A 128 3.74 -17.02 20.03
C TRP A 128 2.55 -16.06 19.96
N GLY A 129 1.77 -16.14 18.89
CA GLY A 129 0.49 -15.48 18.73
C GLY A 129 -0.47 -16.42 18.01
N THR A 130 -1.77 -16.25 18.16
CA THR A 130 -2.78 -17.05 17.45
C THR A 130 -3.91 -16.14 17.05
N GLY A 131 -4.47 -16.36 15.87
CA GLY A 131 -5.63 -15.62 15.39
C GLY A 131 -5.42 -14.96 14.04
N GLU A 132 -6.41 -14.17 13.66
CA GLU A 132 -6.48 -13.48 12.38
C GLU A 132 -6.15 -12.00 12.57
N TYR A 133 -5.24 -11.50 11.74
CA TYR A 133 -4.79 -10.13 11.74
C TYR A 133 -4.91 -9.58 10.32
N THR A 134 -5.45 -8.37 10.20
CA THR A 134 -5.63 -7.72 8.90
C THR A 134 -4.97 -6.36 8.92
N ALA A 135 -4.22 -6.06 7.87
CA ALA A 135 -3.71 -4.72 7.60
C ALA A 135 -4.00 -4.32 6.15
N SER A 136 -4.03 -3.02 5.87
CA SER A 136 -4.19 -2.51 4.51
C SER A 136 -2.85 -2.02 3.97
N VAL A 137 -2.48 -2.44 2.76
CA VAL A 137 -1.24 -2.04 2.08
C VAL A 137 -1.36 -0.61 1.59
N ASN A 138 -0.42 0.25 1.97
CA ASN A 138 -0.36 1.64 1.54
C ASN A 138 0.61 1.79 0.36
N TRP A 139 0.07 1.55 -0.84
CA TRP A 139 0.81 1.69 -2.09
C TRP A 139 1.21 3.12 -2.42
N GLU A 140 0.45 4.13 -1.96
CA GLU A 140 0.79 5.53 -2.23
C GLU A 140 2.06 5.97 -1.48
N ASN A 141 2.37 5.31 -0.37
CA ASN A 141 3.59 5.53 0.40
C ASN A 141 4.68 4.47 0.13
N ALA A 142 4.53 3.68 -0.93
CA ALA A 142 5.55 2.71 -1.35
C ALA A 142 6.84 3.41 -1.82
N ARG A 143 7.98 3.08 -1.21
CA ARG A 143 9.27 3.73 -1.44
C ARG A 143 10.26 2.77 -2.08
N ILE A 144 10.90 3.24 -3.14
CA ILE A 144 12.04 2.56 -3.74
C ILE A 144 13.24 2.77 -2.81
N PHE A 145 13.94 1.70 -2.50
CA PHE A 145 15.03 1.67 -1.55
C PHE A 145 16.26 1.05 -2.19
N VAL A 146 17.34 1.83 -2.26
CA VAL A 146 18.65 1.37 -2.72
C VAL A 146 19.55 1.15 -1.51
N TYR A 147 20.13 -0.04 -1.40
CA TYR A 147 20.95 -0.39 -0.24
C TYR A 147 22.22 -1.14 -0.63
N THR A 148 23.18 -1.16 0.28
CA THR A 148 24.35 -2.05 0.23
C THR A 148 24.13 -3.18 1.22
N LYS A 149 24.50 -4.42 0.88
CA LYS A 149 24.69 -5.46 1.89
C LYS A 149 25.98 -5.12 2.63
N ALA A 150 25.85 -4.62 3.85
CA ALA A 150 26.97 -4.40 4.75
C ALA A 150 27.50 -5.77 5.25
N PRO A 151 28.70 -6.23 4.85
CA PRO A 151 29.32 -7.31 5.58
C PRO A 151 29.65 -6.78 7.00
N TYR A 152 29.18 -7.48 8.04
CA TYR A 152 29.50 -7.21 9.44
C TYR A 152 28.99 -5.85 9.99
N GLY A 153 27.79 -5.41 9.59
CA GLY A 153 27.09 -4.29 10.23
C GLY A 153 27.66 -2.89 9.97
N ARG A 154 28.69 -2.75 9.12
CA ARG A 154 29.23 -1.44 8.73
C ARG A 154 28.40 -0.82 7.61
N TYR A 155 27.77 0.33 7.87
CA TYR A 155 27.08 1.10 6.84
C TYR A 155 28.03 1.46 5.68
N ILE A 156 27.67 1.07 4.46
CA ILE A 156 28.35 1.49 3.23
C ILE A 156 27.38 2.36 2.44
N ASN A 157 27.80 3.59 2.13
CA ASN A 157 26.95 4.53 1.39
C ASN A 157 26.61 3.97 -0.01
N PRO A 158 25.31 3.70 -0.28
CA PRO A 158 24.85 3.09 -1.52
C PRO A 158 24.87 4.03 -2.73
N TYR A 159 25.47 5.22 -2.64
CA TYR A 159 25.63 6.16 -3.75
C TYR A 159 27.10 6.38 -4.12
N THR A 160 28.00 5.49 -3.68
CA THR A 160 29.43 5.51 -4.02
C THR A 160 29.76 4.55 -5.17
N GLN A 161 30.70 4.93 -6.04
CA GLN A 161 31.00 4.21 -7.29
C GLN A 161 31.43 2.75 -7.10
N SER A 162 32.07 2.41 -5.99
CA SER A 162 32.58 1.07 -5.68
C SER A 162 31.60 0.17 -4.93
N SER A 163 30.38 0.64 -4.65
CA SER A 163 29.39 -0.15 -3.93
C SER A 163 28.64 -1.08 -4.86
N ASN A 164 28.72 -2.38 -4.58
CA ASN A 164 27.65 -3.31 -4.97
C ASN A 164 26.37 -2.78 -4.33
N THR A 165 25.33 -2.61 -5.12
CA THR A 165 24.07 -2.03 -4.65
C THR A 165 22.90 -2.90 -5.05
N TRP A 166 21.90 -2.92 -4.19
CA TRP A 166 20.73 -3.76 -4.28
C TRP A 166 19.48 -2.91 -4.33
N CYS A 167 18.46 -3.46 -4.98
CA CYS A 167 17.18 -2.82 -5.18
C CYS A 167 16.11 -3.47 -4.30
N ALA A 168 15.30 -2.65 -3.63
CA ALA A 168 14.12 -3.07 -2.91
C ALA A 168 12.97 -2.07 -3.05
N LEU A 169 11.75 -2.54 -2.82
CA LEU A 169 10.56 -1.72 -2.64
C LEU A 169 10.01 -1.96 -1.24
N LYS A 170 9.91 -0.90 -0.44
CA LYS A 170 9.26 -0.91 0.87
C LYS A 170 7.83 -0.40 0.72
N VAL A 171 6.86 -1.14 1.23
CA VAL A 171 5.45 -0.79 1.13
C VAL A 171 4.85 -0.80 2.54
N PRO A 172 4.53 0.36 3.12
CA PRO A 172 4.01 0.41 4.48
C PRO A 172 2.58 -0.14 4.56
N PHE A 173 2.20 -0.58 5.76
CA PHE A 173 0.82 -0.89 6.11
C PHE A 173 0.12 0.31 6.75
N THR A 174 -1.20 0.34 6.62
CA THR A 174 -2.10 1.14 7.43
C THR A 174 -2.69 0.20 8.47
N GLY A 175 -2.20 0.30 9.71
CA GLY A 175 -2.38 -0.68 10.77
C GLY A 175 -1.10 -1.46 11.07
N TYR A 176 -1.21 -2.44 11.97
CA TYR A 176 -0.09 -3.25 12.46
C TYR A 176 -0.41 -4.73 12.23
N LEU A 177 0.52 -5.47 11.64
CA LEU A 177 0.53 -6.93 11.70
C LEU A 177 1.26 -7.39 12.96
N PRO A 178 0.95 -8.56 13.51
CA PRO A 178 1.71 -9.09 14.63
C PRO A 178 3.18 -9.22 14.22
N ASN A 179 4.08 -8.98 15.17
CA ASN A 179 5.46 -9.35 14.96
C ASN A 179 5.52 -10.87 14.83
N VAL A 180 6.07 -11.35 13.73
CA VAL A 180 6.20 -12.78 13.47
C VAL A 180 7.67 -13.09 13.54
N ALA A 181 8.01 -14.04 14.40
CA ALA A 181 9.32 -14.67 14.44
C ALA A 181 9.80 -15.07 13.03
N GLY A 182 10.66 -14.25 12.44
CA GLY A 182 11.55 -14.70 11.37
C GLY A 182 12.86 -15.23 11.97
N TYR A 183 13.69 -15.85 11.13
CA TYR A 183 15.07 -16.27 11.44
C TYR A 183 16.00 -15.07 11.74
N PHE A 184 15.69 -14.27 12.76
CA PHE A 184 16.47 -13.10 13.13
C PHE A 184 17.18 -13.38 14.45
N HIS A 185 18.50 -13.46 14.37
CA HIS A 185 19.36 -13.45 15.54
C HIS A 185 19.31 -12.03 16.13
N VAL A 186 18.94 -11.91 17.41
CA VAL A 186 18.88 -10.65 18.14
C VAL A 186 20.31 -10.26 18.56
N HIS A 187 20.77 -9.08 18.17
CA HIS A 187 22.02 -8.50 18.63
C HIS A 187 21.80 -7.56 19.81
N LYS A 188 22.86 -7.30 20.57
CA LYS A 188 22.87 -6.36 21.69
C LYS A 188 22.32 -4.98 21.27
N ASP A 189 22.74 -4.53 20.09
CA ASP A 189 22.37 -3.22 19.54
C ASP A 189 20.86 -3.12 19.22
N ASP A 190 20.20 -4.24 18.92
CA ASP A 190 18.75 -4.28 18.67
C ASP A 190 17.96 -4.05 19.96
N ILE A 191 18.51 -4.47 21.10
CA ILE A 191 17.90 -4.30 22.43
C ILE A 191 18.21 -2.91 23.00
N ALA A 192 19.42 -2.40 22.77
CA ALA A 192 19.86 -1.10 23.27
C ALA A 192 19.12 0.08 22.60
N GLN A 193 18.56 -0.12 21.40
CA GLN A 193 17.78 0.89 20.67
C GLN A 193 16.29 0.92 21.07
N ASP A 194 15.81 -0.05 21.85
CA ASP A 194 14.43 -0.08 22.33
C ASP A 194 14.23 0.95 23.46
N ALA A 195 13.38 1.95 23.20
CA ALA A 195 13.07 3.02 24.16
C ALA A 195 12.51 2.48 25.48
N ALA A 196 11.84 1.33 25.49
CA ALA A 196 11.32 0.69 26.69
C ALA A 196 12.42 0.10 27.60
N ARG A 197 13.67 0.03 27.12
CA ARG A 197 14.80 -0.61 27.79
C ARG A 197 15.92 0.36 28.14
N GLN A 198 15.67 1.67 27.99
CA GLN A 198 16.57 2.72 28.44
C GLN A 198 16.84 2.58 29.95
N GLY A 199 18.11 2.45 30.33
CA GLY A 199 18.57 2.31 31.72
C GLY A 199 19.07 0.91 32.11
N MET A 200 19.00 -0.08 31.20
CA MET A 200 19.64 -1.38 31.41
C MET A 200 21.17 -1.29 31.26
N THR A 201 21.89 -2.07 32.07
CA THR A 201 23.35 -2.21 31.94
C THR A 201 23.71 -3.10 30.75
N ASP A 202 24.92 -2.92 30.22
CA ASP A 202 25.45 -3.75 29.13
C ASP A 202 25.36 -5.26 29.40
N LEU A 203 25.54 -5.67 30.66
CA LEU A 203 25.47 -7.06 31.08
C LEU A 203 24.04 -7.61 31.04
N GLN A 204 23.06 -6.77 31.41
CA GLN A 204 21.64 -7.09 31.31
C GLN A 204 21.20 -7.18 29.85
N ILE A 205 21.66 -6.27 28.99
CA ILE A 205 21.37 -6.29 27.55
C ILE A 205 21.96 -7.54 26.89
N ASP A 206 23.20 -7.93 27.21
CA ASP A 206 23.83 -9.15 26.69
C ASP A 206 23.12 -10.42 27.15
N ALA A 207 22.74 -10.50 28.43
CA ALA A 207 21.99 -11.63 28.95
C ALA A 207 20.62 -11.77 28.27
N MET A 208 19.93 -10.65 28.02
CA MET A 208 18.66 -10.64 27.30
C MET A 208 18.81 -11.05 25.84
N ALA A 209 19.84 -10.56 25.14
CA ALA A 209 20.12 -10.97 23.76
C ALA A 209 20.37 -12.47 23.70
N LYS A 210 21.20 -13.01 24.61
CA LYS A 210 21.48 -14.44 24.69
C LYS A 210 20.21 -15.25 24.95
N ASN A 211 19.39 -14.85 25.93
CA ASN A 211 18.13 -15.53 26.24
C ASN A 211 17.17 -15.56 25.03
N ARG A 212 16.99 -14.42 24.35
CA ARG A 212 16.17 -14.33 23.14
C ARG A 212 16.64 -15.25 22.04
N ASN A 213 17.94 -15.30 21.78
CA ASN A 213 18.51 -16.17 20.76
C ASN A 213 18.38 -17.65 21.12
N GLU A 214 18.48 -18.02 22.39
CA GLU A 214 18.22 -19.39 22.85
C GLU A 214 16.76 -19.78 22.61
N ILE A 215 15.81 -18.89 22.92
CA ILE A 215 14.38 -19.09 22.64
C ILE A 215 14.13 -19.25 21.12
N ILE A 216 14.70 -18.38 20.30
CA ILE A 216 14.58 -18.44 18.82
C ILE A 216 15.20 -19.73 18.27
N ALA A 217 16.34 -20.16 18.80
CA ALA A 217 16.99 -21.40 18.37
C ALA A 217 16.15 -22.64 18.71
N VAL A 218 15.53 -22.67 19.91
CA VAL A 218 14.57 -23.73 20.27
C VAL A 218 13.37 -23.69 19.33
N PHE A 219 12.82 -22.51 19.07
CA PHE A 219 11.69 -22.32 18.17
C PHE A 219 11.99 -22.82 16.74
N ASN A 220 13.17 -22.49 16.18
CA ASN A 220 13.62 -22.97 14.87
C ASN A 220 13.94 -24.46 14.83
N THR A 221 14.25 -25.09 15.97
CA THR A 221 14.44 -26.55 16.03
C THR A 221 13.10 -27.27 15.91
N VAL A 222 12.05 -26.65 16.42
CA VAL A 222 10.68 -27.14 16.41
C VAL A 222 10.02 -26.96 15.03
N LEU A 223 10.41 -25.91 14.29
CA LEU A 223 9.97 -25.62 12.93
C LEU A 223 11.16 -25.67 11.95
N PRO A 224 11.42 -26.82 11.29
CA PRO A 224 12.61 -27.00 10.46
C PRO A 224 12.66 -26.03 9.27
N GLU A 225 13.87 -25.80 8.75
CA GLU A 225 14.15 -24.92 7.60
C GLU A 225 13.12 -25.08 6.47
N GLY A 226 12.44 -23.97 6.14
CA GLY A 226 11.41 -23.91 5.10
C GLY A 226 9.98 -24.15 5.58
N ALA A 227 9.78 -24.71 6.78
CA ALA A 227 8.52 -24.61 7.51
C ALA A 227 8.55 -23.30 8.29
N GLY A 228 8.00 -22.23 7.70
CA GLY A 228 7.80 -20.98 8.43
C GLY A 228 6.98 -21.22 9.71
N TYR A 229 6.99 -20.24 10.61
CA TYR A 229 5.97 -20.06 11.64
C TYR A 229 4.58 -20.45 11.07
N PRO A 230 3.68 -21.16 11.81
CA PRO A 230 2.43 -21.69 11.27
C PRO A 230 1.45 -20.56 10.94
N TYR A 231 1.71 -19.86 9.83
CA TYR A 231 0.91 -18.78 9.35
C TYR A 231 0.50 -18.99 7.91
N THR A 232 -0.64 -18.42 7.57
CA THR A 232 -1.05 -18.21 6.19
C THR A 232 -1.18 -16.73 5.93
N ILE A 233 -0.72 -16.31 4.75
CA ILE A 233 -0.85 -14.94 4.29
C ILE A 233 -1.74 -14.99 3.07
N THR A 234 -2.80 -14.21 3.07
CA THR A 234 -3.64 -14.03 1.89
C THR A 234 -3.79 -12.55 1.60
N PHE A 235 -4.04 -12.23 0.34
CA PHE A 235 -4.25 -10.86 -0.09
C PHE A 235 -5.63 -10.74 -0.74
N SER A 236 -6.25 -9.56 -0.63
CA SER A 236 -7.51 -9.28 -1.34
C SER A 236 -7.35 -9.27 -2.86
N ASP A 237 -6.15 -8.94 -3.34
CA ASP A 237 -5.89 -8.71 -4.75
C ASP A 237 -5.18 -9.91 -5.35
N SER A 238 -5.75 -10.48 -6.41
CA SER A 238 -5.24 -11.73 -7.00
C SER A 238 -3.83 -11.60 -7.61
N PHE A 239 -3.40 -10.39 -7.98
CA PHE A 239 -2.02 -10.21 -8.47
C PHE A 239 -0.99 -10.46 -7.36
N MET A 240 -1.41 -10.31 -6.09
CA MET A 240 -0.57 -10.59 -4.93
C MET A 240 -0.45 -12.09 -4.62
N ASP A 241 -1.30 -12.95 -5.19
CA ASP A 241 -1.19 -14.40 -5.05
C ASP A 241 0.12 -14.94 -5.63
N LEU A 242 0.72 -14.21 -6.57
CA LEU A 242 2.06 -14.50 -7.12
C LEU A 242 3.16 -14.33 -6.06
N PHE A 243 2.86 -13.67 -4.94
CA PHE A 243 3.82 -13.25 -3.93
C PHE A 243 3.68 -14.00 -2.60
N VAL A 244 2.65 -14.84 -2.45
CA VAL A 244 2.47 -15.68 -1.27
C VAL A 244 3.16 -17.02 -1.49
N SER A 245 4.00 -17.41 -0.54
CA SER A 245 4.50 -18.78 -0.50
C SER A 245 3.35 -19.77 -0.24
N LYS A 246 2.92 -20.54 -1.24
CA LYS A 246 2.18 -21.78 -0.98
C LYS A 246 3.18 -22.75 -0.36
N LYS A 247 3.06 -22.99 0.96
CA LYS A 247 3.93 -23.90 1.73
C LYS A 247 5.41 -23.46 1.81
N GLY A 248 5.68 -22.20 2.12
CA GLY A 248 7.04 -21.71 2.44
C GLY A 248 8.01 -21.55 1.26
N LYS A 249 7.63 -21.93 0.03
CA LYS A 249 8.45 -21.66 -1.16
C LYS A 249 8.23 -20.23 -1.66
N GLN A 250 9.26 -19.38 -1.55
CA GLN A 250 9.24 -18.04 -2.13
C GLN A 250 9.12 -18.13 -3.67
N PRO A 251 8.50 -17.14 -4.34
CA PRO A 251 8.47 -17.08 -5.80
C PRO A 251 9.89 -16.88 -6.35
N THR A 252 10.56 -17.97 -6.69
CA THR A 252 12.03 -18.08 -6.81
C THR A 252 12.69 -17.37 -7.99
N GLU A 253 12.01 -16.54 -8.79
CA GLU A 253 12.62 -16.01 -10.02
C GLU A 253 12.61 -14.48 -10.17
N LYS A 254 11.68 -13.76 -9.52
CA LYS A 254 11.53 -12.31 -9.73
C LYS A 254 12.09 -11.47 -8.60
N PHE A 255 11.79 -11.82 -7.36
CA PHE A 255 12.20 -11.10 -6.16
C PHE A 255 12.06 -12.04 -4.94
N SER A 256 12.70 -11.71 -3.82
CA SER A 256 12.38 -12.27 -2.50
C SER A 256 11.64 -11.24 -1.66
N TYR A 257 10.90 -11.65 -0.62
CA TYR A 257 10.19 -10.70 0.23
C TYR A 257 10.34 -10.98 1.72
N SER A 258 10.07 -9.95 2.52
CA SER A 258 9.85 -10.05 3.96
C SER A 258 8.62 -9.25 4.35
N ILE A 259 7.96 -9.67 5.43
CA ILE A 259 6.84 -8.95 6.03
C ILE A 259 7.25 -8.62 7.46
N GLY A 260 7.29 -7.34 7.77
CA GLY A 260 7.44 -6.84 9.14
C GLY A 260 6.10 -6.37 9.70
N GLU A 261 6.13 -5.84 10.93
CA GLU A 261 4.96 -5.31 11.64
C GLU A 261 4.24 -4.20 10.86
N ASN A 262 5.01 -3.31 10.24
CA ASN A 262 4.55 -2.05 9.66
C ASN A 262 4.77 -1.94 8.15
N GLU A 263 5.49 -2.89 7.54
CA GLU A 263 5.83 -2.81 6.13
C GLU A 263 6.04 -4.19 5.51
N PHE A 264 5.76 -4.24 4.22
CA PHE A 264 6.17 -5.29 3.31
C PHE A 264 7.43 -4.85 2.56
N ILE A 265 8.45 -5.70 2.45
CA ILE A 265 9.66 -5.39 1.68
C ILE A 265 9.83 -6.42 0.56
N PHE A 266 9.89 -5.93 -0.67
CA PHE A 266 10.24 -6.72 -1.86
C PHE A 266 11.71 -6.46 -2.23
N TYR A 267 12.53 -7.50 -2.36
CA TYR A 267 13.95 -7.44 -2.71
C TYR A 267 14.19 -7.97 -4.13
N TYR A 268 14.67 -7.12 -5.03
CA TYR A 268 14.80 -7.42 -6.47
C TYR A 268 16.21 -7.87 -6.90
N GLY A 269 17.15 -7.88 -5.96
CA GLY A 269 18.52 -8.35 -6.18
C GLY A 269 19.52 -7.23 -6.48
N ILE A 270 20.66 -7.63 -7.03
CA ILE A 270 21.78 -6.75 -7.39
C ILE A 270 21.38 -5.88 -8.59
N MET A 271 21.80 -4.62 -8.60
CA MET A 271 21.78 -3.79 -9.81
C MET A 271 23.00 -4.12 -10.66
N ASP A 272 22.83 -4.96 -11.68
CA ASP A 272 23.91 -5.36 -12.57
C ASP A 272 24.46 -4.16 -13.37
N GLY A 273 25.79 -4.10 -13.48
CA GLY A 273 26.52 -2.98 -14.08
C GLY A 273 26.27 -2.76 -15.59
N GLU A 274 25.60 -3.69 -16.28
CA GLU A 274 25.33 -3.61 -17.73
C GLU A 274 24.26 -2.57 -18.11
N TYR A 275 23.47 -2.06 -17.16
CA TYR A 275 22.58 -0.91 -17.39
C TYR A 275 23.21 0.44 -17.00
N ILE A 276 24.49 0.45 -16.60
CA ILE A 276 25.24 1.68 -16.32
C ILE A 276 25.93 2.10 -17.62
N ASP A 277 25.13 2.42 -18.63
CA ASP A 277 25.65 2.90 -19.90
C ASP A 277 26.25 4.30 -19.69
N SER A 278 27.53 4.42 -20.03
CA SER A 278 28.47 5.42 -19.54
C SER A 278 28.37 6.79 -20.20
N VAL A 279 27.16 7.24 -20.55
CA VAL A 279 26.97 8.45 -21.39
C VAL A 279 26.03 9.46 -20.72
N ALA A 280 26.32 9.89 -19.49
CA ALA A 280 26.05 11.27 -19.01
C ALA A 280 26.34 11.46 -17.50
N GLY A 281 27.40 12.22 -17.19
CA GLY A 281 27.46 13.11 -16.02
C GLY A 281 27.62 12.49 -14.61
N PRO A 282 27.98 13.32 -13.61
CA PRO A 282 28.29 12.86 -12.26
C PRO A 282 27.00 12.63 -11.46
N PHE A 283 26.93 11.51 -10.74
CA PHE A 283 25.81 11.02 -9.90
C PHE A 283 24.67 10.30 -10.66
N TYR A 284 24.94 9.07 -11.08
CA TYR A 284 23.95 8.12 -11.59
C TYR A 284 22.76 7.97 -10.63
N ASP A 285 21.55 8.14 -11.17
CA ASP A 285 20.29 8.00 -10.45
C ASP A 285 19.95 6.52 -10.23
N ARG A 286 20.62 5.89 -9.26
CA ARG A 286 20.43 4.49 -8.85
C ARG A 286 18.97 4.18 -8.52
N GLN A 287 18.21 5.19 -8.11
CA GLN A 287 16.79 5.06 -7.84
C GLN A 287 15.99 4.82 -9.13
N LYS A 288 16.29 5.53 -10.23
CA LYS A 288 15.71 5.24 -11.56
C LYS A 288 16.06 3.85 -12.08
N VAL A 289 17.30 3.39 -11.87
CA VAL A 289 17.70 2.02 -12.26
C VAL A 289 16.89 0.98 -11.49
N CYS A 290 16.75 1.17 -10.18
CA CYS A 290 15.93 0.30 -9.34
C CYS A 290 14.45 0.37 -9.74
N GLU A 291 13.90 1.56 -10.04
CA GLU A 291 12.54 1.74 -10.55
C GLU A 291 12.29 0.98 -11.86
N LYS A 292 13.23 1.07 -12.80
CA LYS A 292 13.19 0.33 -14.06
C LYS A 292 13.18 -1.18 -13.82
N MET A 293 14.08 -1.68 -12.96
CA MET A 293 14.16 -3.09 -12.62
C MET A 293 12.86 -3.61 -11.99
N ILE A 294 12.26 -2.86 -11.06
CA ILE A 294 10.99 -3.24 -10.43
C ILE A 294 9.86 -3.25 -11.47
N THR A 295 9.83 -2.24 -12.35
CA THR A 295 8.82 -2.13 -13.42
C THR A 295 8.90 -3.31 -14.39
N GLU A 296 10.11 -3.75 -14.76
CA GLU A 296 10.32 -4.88 -15.67
C GLU A 296 9.99 -6.23 -15.02
N LYS A 297 10.37 -6.43 -13.77
CA LYS A 297 10.17 -7.72 -13.08
C LYS A 297 8.73 -7.89 -12.58
N THR A 298 8.12 -6.83 -12.08
CA THR A 298 6.80 -6.81 -11.42
C THR A 298 5.99 -5.57 -11.82
N PRO A 299 5.56 -5.46 -13.09
CA PRO A 299 4.79 -4.31 -13.56
C PRO A 299 3.48 -4.12 -12.78
N GLU A 300 2.88 -5.19 -12.25
CA GLU A 300 1.64 -5.15 -11.47
C GLU A 300 1.82 -4.35 -10.16
N ILE A 301 2.95 -4.51 -9.48
CA ILE A 301 3.30 -3.77 -8.25
C ILE A 301 3.49 -2.28 -8.57
N MET A 302 4.22 -1.97 -9.64
CA MET A 302 4.42 -0.57 -10.03
C MET A 302 3.12 0.09 -10.48
N ASN A 303 2.27 -0.65 -11.18
CA ASN A 303 0.94 -0.18 -11.54
C ASN A 303 0.10 0.12 -10.28
N ALA A 304 0.08 -0.77 -9.28
CA ALA A 304 -0.62 -0.51 -8.02
C ALA A 304 -0.11 0.75 -7.32
N LYS A 305 1.22 0.92 -7.22
CA LYS A 305 1.86 2.13 -6.68
C LYS A 305 1.46 3.39 -7.45
N TYR A 306 1.67 3.43 -8.77
CA TYR A 306 1.42 4.63 -9.56
C TYR A 306 -0.07 4.97 -9.61
N HIS A 307 -0.93 3.96 -9.64
CA HIS A 307 -2.36 4.15 -9.57
C HIS A 307 -2.77 4.74 -8.21
N ALA A 308 -2.28 4.20 -7.10
CA ALA A 308 -2.54 4.76 -5.77
C ALA A 308 -2.04 6.21 -5.67
N LEU A 309 -0.82 6.50 -6.10
CA LEU A 309 -0.26 7.86 -6.15
C LEU A 309 -1.07 8.83 -7.01
N ARG A 310 -1.59 8.36 -8.15
CA ARG A 310 -2.36 9.19 -9.08
C ARG A 310 -3.66 9.71 -8.45
N TYR A 311 -4.26 8.95 -7.54
CA TYR A 311 -5.57 9.26 -6.97
C TYR A 311 -5.58 9.50 -5.46
N ASN A 312 -4.44 9.44 -4.76
CA ASN A 312 -4.37 9.63 -3.30
C ASN A 312 -4.81 11.02 -2.83
N ARG A 313 -4.72 12.03 -3.70
CA ARG A 313 -5.16 13.41 -3.42
C ARG A 313 -6.61 13.68 -3.77
N LEU A 314 -7.28 12.76 -4.48
CA LEU A 314 -8.71 12.84 -4.75
C LEU A 314 -9.49 12.36 -3.52
N THR A 315 -10.02 13.30 -2.74
CA THR A 315 -10.68 13.02 -1.46
C THR A 315 -12.17 12.72 -1.60
N LEU A 316 -12.83 13.32 -2.59
CA LEU A 316 -14.26 13.16 -2.85
C LEU A 316 -14.54 13.06 -4.35
N LEU A 317 -15.50 12.22 -4.73
CA LEU A 317 -16.31 12.36 -5.93
C LEU A 317 -17.77 12.13 -5.53
N ALA A 318 -18.65 13.08 -5.85
CA ALA A 318 -20.07 13.01 -5.52
C ALA A 318 -20.92 13.68 -6.61
N ILE A 319 -22.21 13.35 -6.67
CA ILE A 319 -23.16 14.16 -7.45
C ILE A 319 -23.17 15.58 -6.87
N ASN A 320 -23.00 16.58 -7.74
CA ASN A 320 -23.17 17.98 -7.41
C ASN A 320 -24.66 18.24 -7.12
N PRO A 321 -25.05 18.51 -5.86
CA PRO A 321 -26.46 18.72 -5.53
C PRO A 321 -27.00 20.03 -6.11
N ASP A 322 -26.13 20.99 -6.41
CA ASP A 322 -26.49 22.35 -6.80
C ASP A 322 -26.48 22.56 -8.33
N GLY A 323 -25.93 21.61 -9.10
CA GLY A 323 -25.89 21.63 -10.56
C GLY A 323 -25.17 22.82 -11.19
N GLU A 324 -24.45 23.64 -10.43
CA GLU A 324 -23.65 24.75 -10.97
C GLU A 324 -22.25 24.28 -11.35
N PHE A 325 -22.02 24.16 -12.66
CA PHE A 325 -20.68 24.24 -13.22
C PHE A 325 -20.19 25.68 -13.02
N GLY A 326 -19.07 25.88 -12.34
CA GLY A 326 -18.45 27.20 -12.27
C GLY A 326 -17.97 27.61 -13.65
N ASP A 327 -18.47 28.74 -14.16
CA ASP A 327 -18.01 29.37 -15.41
C ASP A 327 -16.52 29.76 -15.35
#